data_AF-A0A067H0U4-F1
#
_entry.id   AF-A0A067H0U4-F1
#
_cell.length_a   1.000
_cell.length_b   1.000
_cell.length_c   1.000
_cell.angle_alpha   90.00
_cell.angle_beta   90.00
_cell.angle_gamma   90.00
#
_symmetry.space_group_name_H-M   'P 1'
#
loop_
_entity.id
_entity.type
_entity.pdbx_description
1 polymer ?
#
loop_
_entity_poly.entity_id
_entity_poly.type
_entity_poly.pdbx_seq_one_letter_code
_entity_poly.pdbx_strand_id
1 'polypeptide(L)'
;DATILIPMLSSLTKNEVLPIFPRLVDLPLEKFQMALAHILQGSAHTGPALTPVEVLVAIHDIVPEREGLALKKITDACSACFEQRTVFTQQVLAKALNQMVDQTPLPLLFMRTVIQAIDAFPTLVDFVMEILSKLVSKQVWRMPKLWVGFLKCVSQTRPHSFPVLLKLPPPQLESALNKYANLRGPLATYASQPSLKSSIPRSILAVLGLANESHMQQLHISSLNPSDTGSSEHGATPT
;
A
#
# COMPACT_ATOMS: atom_id res chain seq x y z
N ASP A 1 19.45 19.50 27.92
CA ASP A 1 19.95 18.37 27.11
C ASP A 1 19.02 17.16 27.35
N ALA A 2 18.47 16.53 26.30
CA ALA A 2 17.56 15.38 26.45
C ALA A 2 18.28 14.09 26.90
N THR A 3 19.60 14.03 26.76
CA THR A 3 20.39 12.86 27.17
C THR A 3 20.39 12.62 28.68
N ILE A 4 20.19 13.68 29.47
CA ILE A 4 20.07 13.62 30.93
C ILE A 4 18.84 12.80 31.35
N LEU A 5 17.81 12.73 30.51
CA LEU A 5 16.58 12.01 30.81
C LEU A 5 16.70 10.49 30.58
N ILE A 6 17.69 10.03 29.80
CA ILE A 6 17.79 8.62 29.37
C ILE A 6 17.72 7.64 30.55
N PRO A 7 18.49 7.81 31.65
CA PRO A 7 18.44 6.89 32.78
C PRO A 7 17.09 6.89 33.52
N MET A 8 16.31 7.97 33.38
CA MET A 8 15.01 8.11 34.04
C MET A 8 13.85 7.56 33.19
N LEU A 9 14.04 7.34 31.88
CA LEU A 9 12.97 6.95 30.95
C LEU A 9 12.23 5.67 31.36
N SER A 10 12.91 4.72 32.01
CA SER A 10 12.29 3.47 32.50
C SER A 10 11.26 3.70 33.60
N SER A 11 11.31 4.84 34.30
CA SER A 11 10.36 5.22 35.35
C SER A 11 9.23 6.13 34.86
N LEU A 12 9.33 6.66 33.64
CA LEU A 12 8.34 7.56 33.09
C LEU A 12 7.13 6.81 32.54
N THR A 13 5.97 7.45 32.62
CA THR A 13 4.74 6.97 31.99
C THR A 13 4.67 7.37 30.52
N LYS A 14 3.74 6.74 29.78
CA LYS A 14 3.42 7.12 28.39
C LYS A 14 3.20 8.63 28.21
N ASN A 15 2.44 9.26 29.11
CA ASN A 15 2.08 10.67 29.02
C ASN A 15 3.28 11.61 29.25
N GLU A 16 4.31 11.13 29.94
CA GLU A 16 5.55 11.87 30.17
C GLU A 16 6.57 11.64 29.03
N VAL A 17 6.59 10.45 28.44
CA VAL A 17 7.50 10.11 27.33
C VAL A 17 7.05 10.73 26.01
N LEU A 18 5.76 10.67 25.67
CA LEU A 18 5.28 11.15 24.36
C LEU A 18 5.65 12.62 24.05
N PRO A 19 5.49 13.59 24.97
CA PRO A 19 5.84 14.98 24.71
C PRO A 19 7.33 15.22 24.45
N ILE A 20 8.22 14.38 24.98
CA ILE A 20 9.67 14.49 24.79
C ILE A 20 10.18 13.60 23.66
N PHE A 21 9.36 12.71 23.10
CA PHE A 21 9.76 11.71 22.13
C PHE A 21 10.43 12.29 20.87
N PRO A 22 9.96 13.41 20.26
CA PRO A 22 10.66 14.03 19.14
C PRO A 22 12.10 14.43 19.50
N ARG A 23 12.32 14.93 20.72
CA ARG A 23 13.66 15.31 21.21
C ARG A 23 14.57 14.10 21.40
N LEU A 24 14.01 12.93 21.71
CA LEU A 24 14.76 11.68 21.78
C LEU A 24 15.17 11.21 20.38
N VAL A 25 14.29 11.35 19.38
CA VAL A 25 14.59 11.03 17.96
C VAL A 25 15.68 11.94 17.38
N ASP A 26 15.77 13.19 17.84
CA ASP A 26 16.81 14.12 17.37
C ASP A 26 18.21 13.83 17.93
N LEU A 27 18.33 12.97 18.96
CA LEU A 27 19.62 12.56 19.51
C LEU A 27 20.51 11.83 18.46
N PRO A 28 21.83 11.69 18.70
CA PRO A 28 22.65 10.72 17.97
C PRO A 28 22.02 9.33 18.04
N LEU A 29 22.12 8.55 16.95
CA LEU A 29 21.38 7.29 16.80
C LEU A 29 21.61 6.30 17.96
N GLU A 30 22.86 6.18 18.42
CA GLU A 30 23.22 5.34 19.57
C GLU A 30 22.49 5.77 20.86
N LYS A 31 22.35 7.08 21.08
CA LYS A 31 21.63 7.62 22.24
C LYS A 31 20.12 7.43 22.11
N PHE A 32 19.57 7.53 20.90
CA PHE A 32 18.17 7.17 20.65
C PHE A 32 17.93 5.68 20.91
N GLN A 33 18.83 4.78 20.48
CA GLN A 33 18.71 3.34 20.73
C GLN A 33 18.76 3.02 22.24
N MET A 34 19.63 3.69 23.00
CA MET A 34 19.64 3.58 24.47
C MET A 34 18.31 4.07 25.07
N ALA A 35 17.82 5.23 24.63
CA ALA A 35 16.54 5.77 25.09
C ALA A 35 15.37 4.80 24.80
N LEU A 36 15.36 4.23 23.58
CA LEU A 36 14.38 3.25 23.14
C LEU A 36 14.41 1.99 24.01
N ALA A 37 15.59 1.48 24.36
CA ALA A 37 15.73 0.33 25.25
C ALA A 37 15.11 0.62 26.63
N HIS A 38 15.38 1.78 27.24
CA HIS A 38 14.79 2.16 28.52
C HIS A 38 13.26 2.31 28.45
N ILE A 39 12.73 2.89 27.37
CA ILE A 39 11.28 3.04 27.13
C ILE A 39 10.60 1.67 27.04
N LEU A 40 11.19 0.74 26.28
CA LEU A 40 10.63 -0.59 26.02
C LEU A 40 10.84 -1.58 27.17
N GLN A 41 11.86 -1.37 28.00
CA GLN A 41 12.09 -2.19 29.19
C GLN A 41 11.21 -1.73 30.35
N GLY A 42 11.13 -0.42 30.58
CA GLY A 42 10.39 0.12 31.71
C GLY A 42 10.97 -0.27 33.07
N SER A 43 10.17 -0.14 34.12
CA SER A 43 10.52 -0.57 35.48
C SER A 43 9.63 -1.72 35.95
N ALA A 44 10.03 -2.40 37.03
CA ALA A 44 9.21 -3.44 37.65
C ALA A 44 7.83 -2.95 38.13
N HIS A 45 7.68 -1.66 38.42
CA HIS A 45 6.44 -1.09 38.96
C HIS A 45 5.53 -0.49 37.89
N THR A 46 6.12 0.03 36.80
CA THR A 46 5.39 0.78 35.76
C THR A 46 5.27 0.03 34.44
N GLY A 47 6.09 -1.01 34.22
CA GLY A 47 6.21 -1.64 32.91
C GLY A 47 6.80 -0.69 31.85
N PRO A 48 6.79 -1.09 30.57
CA PRO A 48 7.27 -0.25 29.47
C PRO A 48 6.45 1.04 29.35
N ALA A 49 7.14 2.16 29.16
CA ALA A 49 6.49 3.45 28.97
C ALA A 49 5.73 3.53 27.65
N LEU A 50 6.25 2.87 26.60
CA LEU A 50 5.60 2.68 25.31
C LEU A 50 5.79 1.24 24.86
N THR A 51 4.74 0.68 24.24
CA THR A 51 4.85 -0.58 23.50
C THR A 51 5.58 -0.38 22.17
N PRO A 52 6.12 -1.45 21.54
CA PRO A 52 6.73 -1.36 20.21
C PRO A 52 5.81 -0.76 19.14
N VAL A 53 4.50 -1.02 19.23
CA VAL A 53 3.50 -0.42 18.33
C VAL A 53 3.42 1.09 18.53
N GLU A 54 3.35 1.53 19.78
CA GLU A 54 3.28 2.96 20.13
C GLU A 54 4.56 3.71 19.76
N VAL A 55 5.73 3.07 19.87
CA VAL A 55 6.99 3.65 19.38
C VAL A 55 6.92 3.91 17.89
N LEU A 56 6.50 2.93 17.07
CA LEU A 56 6.40 3.11 15.63
C LEU A 56 5.41 4.22 15.27
N VAL A 57 4.25 4.25 15.93
CA VAL A 57 3.24 5.30 15.75
C VAL A 57 3.82 6.66 16.15
N ALA A 58 4.47 6.77 17.30
CA ALA A 58 5.08 8.02 17.78
C ALA A 58 6.17 8.55 16.83
N ILE A 59 6.98 7.68 16.22
CA ILE A 59 7.95 8.08 15.18
C ILE A 59 7.22 8.68 13.97
N HIS A 60 6.08 8.11 13.57
CA HIS A 60 5.32 8.54 12.41
C HIS A 60 4.45 9.77 12.65
N ASP A 61 4.10 10.04 13.90
CA ASP A 61 3.36 11.24 14.32
C ASP A 61 4.27 12.50 14.33
N ILE A 62 5.59 12.35 14.26
CA ILE A 62 6.53 13.47 14.15
C ILE A 62 6.35 14.16 12.79
N VAL A 63 5.91 15.42 12.83
CA VAL A 63 5.84 16.28 11.65
C VAL A 63 7.15 17.08 11.57
N PRO A 64 8.05 16.79 10.60
CA PRO A 64 9.41 17.37 10.56
C PRO A 64 9.41 18.90 10.65
N GLU A 65 8.53 19.55 9.89
CA GLU A 65 8.45 21.02 9.82
C GLU A 65 7.95 21.64 11.12
N ARG A 66 7.09 20.94 11.87
CA ARG A 66 6.55 21.40 13.16
C ARG A 66 7.58 21.28 14.28
N GLU A 67 8.29 20.16 14.29
CA GLU A 67 9.23 19.82 15.36
C GLU A 67 10.65 20.38 15.08
N GLY A 68 10.90 20.93 13.90
CA GLY A 68 12.23 21.39 13.49
C GLY A 68 13.24 20.24 13.30
N LEU A 69 12.74 19.02 13.08
CA LEU A 69 13.56 17.80 12.97
C LEU A 69 13.89 17.49 11.52
N ALA A 70 15.14 17.10 11.26
CA ALA A 70 15.53 16.60 9.95
C ALA A 70 14.83 15.27 9.64
N LEU A 71 14.21 15.15 8.46
CA LEU A 71 13.52 13.92 8.02
C LEU A 71 14.41 12.67 8.16
N LYS A 72 15.72 12.83 7.93
CA LYS A 72 16.71 11.75 8.07
C LYS A 72 16.72 11.13 9.48
N LYS A 73 16.62 11.95 10.53
CA LYS A 73 16.59 11.48 11.93
C LYS A 73 15.40 10.56 12.19
N ILE A 74 14.23 10.96 11.69
CA ILE A 74 12.99 10.19 11.80
C ILE A 74 13.10 8.87 11.04
N THR A 75 13.66 8.91 9.82
CA THR A 75 13.85 7.69 9.02
C THR A 75 14.88 6.74 9.62
N ASP A 76 15.95 7.26 10.25
CA ASP A 76 17.00 6.49 10.92
C ASP A 76 16.45 5.83 12.20
N ALA A 77 15.68 6.58 13.01
CA ALA A 77 14.98 6.05 14.18
C ALA A 77 14.02 4.92 13.80
N CYS A 78 13.23 5.10 12.74
CA CYS A 78 12.36 4.05 12.22
C CYS A 78 13.16 2.82 11.76
N SER A 79 14.29 3.01 11.05
CA SER A 79 15.14 1.91 10.61
C SER A 79 15.73 1.12 11.79
N ALA A 80 16.17 1.81 12.85
CA ALA A 80 16.69 1.17 14.05
C ALA A 80 15.65 0.28 14.77
N CYS A 81 14.35 0.59 14.65
CA CYS A 81 13.29 -0.31 15.11
C CYS A 81 13.25 -1.61 14.29
N PHE A 82 13.33 -1.52 12.96
CA PHE A 82 13.31 -2.69 12.06
C PHE A 82 14.53 -3.62 12.22
N GLU A 83 15.66 -3.09 12.70
CA GLU A 83 16.86 -3.87 13.00
C GLU A 83 16.66 -4.76 14.26
N GLN A 84 15.76 -4.38 15.17
CA GLN A 84 15.46 -5.12 16.40
C GLN A 84 14.28 -6.11 16.21
N ARG A 85 14.46 -7.10 15.31
CA ARG A 85 13.39 -8.02 14.85
C ARG A 85 12.73 -8.87 15.94
N THR A 86 13.40 -9.08 17.08
CA THR A 86 12.82 -9.78 18.24
C THR A 86 11.80 -8.93 18.99
N VAL A 87 11.93 -7.61 18.93
CA VAL A 87 11.04 -6.63 19.55
C VAL A 87 9.98 -6.17 18.55
N PHE A 88 10.41 -5.76 17.36
CA PHE A 88 9.55 -5.26 16.28
C PHE A 88 9.22 -6.40 15.32
N THR A 89 8.44 -7.35 15.81
CA THR A 89 8.05 -8.55 15.08
C THR A 89 7.07 -8.24 13.95
N GLN A 90 6.81 -9.23 13.10
CA GLN A 90 5.77 -9.17 12.07
C GLN A 90 4.41 -8.70 12.62
N GLN A 91 3.99 -9.21 13.79
CA GLN A 91 2.70 -8.87 14.40
C GLN A 91 2.66 -7.42 14.88
N VAL A 92 3.76 -6.93 15.45
CA VAL A 92 3.91 -5.52 15.87
C VAL A 92 3.79 -4.60 14.66
N LEU A 93 4.51 -4.90 13.58
CA LEU A 93 4.46 -4.11 12.35
C LEU A 93 3.06 -4.10 11.74
N ALA A 94 2.40 -5.28 11.64
CA ALA A 94 1.04 -5.36 11.13
C ALA A 94 0.07 -4.49 11.95
N LYS A 95 0.15 -4.56 13.28
CA LYS A 95 -0.68 -3.76 14.19
C LYS A 95 -0.41 -2.26 14.05
N ALA A 96 0.86 -1.85 13.98
CA ALA A 96 1.22 -0.44 13.79
C ALA A 96 0.75 0.10 12.44
N LEU A 97 0.94 -0.65 11.35
CA LEU A 97 0.45 -0.28 10.01
C LEU A 97 -1.08 -0.16 9.97
N ASN A 98 -1.79 -1.10 10.60
CA ASN A 98 -3.25 -1.06 10.68
C ASN A 98 -3.76 0.13 11.51
N GLN A 99 -3.04 0.53 12.55
CA GLN A 99 -3.39 1.73 13.32
C GLN A 99 -3.13 3.01 12.52
N MET A 100 -1.96 3.11 11.87
CA MET A 100 -1.56 4.32 11.15
C MET A 100 -2.37 4.57 9.88
N VAL A 101 -2.83 3.52 9.17
CA VAL A 101 -3.62 3.70 7.93
C VAL A 101 -4.94 4.45 8.18
N ASP A 102 -5.46 4.41 9.41
CA ASP A 102 -6.70 5.10 9.80
C ASP A 102 -6.49 6.55 10.22
N GLN A 103 -5.27 6.96 10.53
CA GLN A 103 -4.99 8.33 10.93
C GLN A 103 -5.35 9.35 9.85
N THR A 104 -5.72 10.54 10.31
CA THR A 104 -6.04 11.71 9.49
C THR A 104 -5.36 12.94 10.12
N PRO A 105 -4.34 13.52 9.46
CA PRO A 105 -3.76 13.12 8.18
C PRO A 105 -3.02 11.77 8.25
N LEU A 106 -2.86 11.10 7.10
CA LEU A 106 -2.04 9.89 7.01
C LEU A 106 -0.55 10.25 7.19
N PRO A 107 0.24 9.50 7.99
CA PRO A 107 1.65 9.82 8.23
C PRO A 107 2.48 9.90 6.97
N LEU A 108 3.39 10.88 6.92
CA LEU A 108 4.23 11.15 5.76
C LEU A 108 5.09 9.95 5.35
N LEU A 109 5.61 9.21 6.32
CA LEU A 109 6.50 8.06 6.11
C LEU A 109 5.75 6.73 5.97
N PHE A 110 4.42 6.71 6.00
CA PHE A 110 3.62 5.48 6.04
C PHE A 110 4.01 4.47 4.95
N MET A 111 4.08 4.91 3.69
CA MET A 111 4.41 4.01 2.59
C MET A 111 5.86 3.48 2.63
N ARG A 112 6.80 4.23 3.21
CA ARG A 112 8.17 3.73 3.42
C ARG A 112 8.14 2.53 4.37
N THR A 113 7.37 2.65 5.45
CA THR A 113 7.23 1.59 6.46
C THR A 113 6.49 0.37 5.93
N VAL A 114 5.46 0.57 5.08
CA VAL A 114 4.80 -0.53 4.36
C VAL A 114 5.80 -1.32 3.50
N ILE A 115 6.65 -0.62 2.74
CA ILE A 115 7.67 -1.26 1.89
C ILE A 115 8.70 -2.02 2.75
N GLN A 116 9.21 -1.39 3.80
CA GLN A 116 10.17 -2.03 4.71
C GLN A 116 9.58 -3.26 5.41
N ALA A 117 8.28 -3.24 5.74
CA ALA A 117 7.60 -4.38 6.35
C ALA A 117 7.51 -5.58 5.40
N ILE A 118 7.25 -5.35 4.10
CA ILE A 118 7.28 -6.41 3.10
C ILE A 118 8.69 -6.98 2.94
N ASP A 119 9.70 -6.11 2.84
CA ASP A 119 11.10 -6.53 2.66
C ASP A 119 11.59 -7.36 3.86
N ALA A 120 11.17 -6.99 5.08
CA ALA A 120 11.53 -7.71 6.30
C ALA A 120 10.71 -8.99 6.51
N PHE A 121 9.42 -8.96 6.15
CA PHE A 121 8.46 -10.05 6.39
C PHE A 121 7.55 -10.26 5.17
N PRO A 122 7.98 -11.02 4.15
CA PRO A 122 7.21 -11.25 2.92
C PRO A 122 5.84 -11.89 3.14
N THR A 123 5.64 -12.57 4.27
CA THR A 123 4.35 -13.12 4.71
C THR A 123 3.27 -12.07 4.95
N LEU A 124 3.62 -10.77 4.98
CA LEU A 124 2.67 -9.65 5.11
C LEU A 124 2.07 -9.19 3.78
N VAL A 125 2.43 -9.76 2.63
CA VAL A 125 1.98 -9.27 1.31
C VAL A 125 0.46 -9.16 1.21
N ASP A 126 -0.29 -10.18 1.61
CA ASP A 126 -1.76 -10.18 1.54
C ASP A 126 -2.38 -9.10 2.44
N PHE A 127 -1.92 -9.02 3.69
CA PHE A 127 -2.30 -7.94 4.62
C PHE A 127 -1.99 -6.56 4.01
N VAL A 128 -0.85 -6.38 3.37
CA VAL A 128 -0.50 -5.12 2.72
C VAL A 128 -1.44 -4.83 1.54
N MET A 129 -1.92 -5.83 0.79
CA MET A 129 -2.88 -5.57 -0.30
C MET A 129 -4.21 -5.01 0.23
N GLU A 130 -4.62 -5.39 1.44
CA GLU A 130 -5.77 -4.78 2.14
C GLU A 130 -5.49 -3.31 2.50
N ILE A 131 -4.30 -3.03 3.06
CA ILE A 131 -3.85 -1.66 3.35
C ILE A 131 -3.82 -0.80 2.07
N LEU A 132 -3.23 -1.29 0.98
CA LEU A 132 -3.18 -0.56 -0.29
C LEU A 132 -4.59 -0.34 -0.86
N SER A 133 -5.49 -1.33 -0.77
CA SER A 133 -6.88 -1.16 -1.17
C SER A 133 -7.57 -0.04 -0.38
N LYS A 134 -7.32 0.05 0.93
CA LYS A 134 -7.85 1.13 1.79
C LYS A 134 -7.29 2.50 1.39
N LEU A 135 -6.01 2.57 1.03
CA LEU A 135 -5.37 3.78 0.54
C LEU A 135 -5.97 4.29 -0.79
N VAL A 136 -6.41 3.38 -1.67
CA VAL A 136 -7.17 3.75 -2.87
C VAL A 136 -8.46 4.48 -2.47
N SER A 137 -9.23 3.93 -1.51
CA SER A 137 -10.43 4.59 -0.99
C SER A 137 -10.15 5.95 -0.33
N LYS A 138 -8.99 6.10 0.34
CA LYS A 138 -8.49 7.37 0.89
C LYS A 138 -7.88 8.31 -0.16
N GLN A 139 -7.94 7.97 -1.45
CA GLN A 139 -7.43 8.77 -2.57
C GLN A 139 -5.94 9.13 -2.42
N VAL A 140 -5.10 8.14 -2.13
CA VAL A 140 -3.64 8.29 -1.92
C VAL A 140 -2.92 9.10 -3.01
N TRP A 141 -3.45 9.14 -4.24
CA TRP A 141 -2.93 9.98 -5.33
C TRP A 141 -2.97 11.49 -5.06
N ARG A 142 -3.81 11.95 -4.11
CA ARG A 142 -3.83 13.36 -3.66
C ARG A 142 -2.68 13.71 -2.72
N MET A 143 -1.87 12.73 -2.32
CA MET A 143 -0.75 12.89 -1.39
C MET A 143 0.57 12.52 -2.11
N PRO A 144 1.25 13.46 -2.79
CA PRO A 144 2.29 13.14 -3.77
C PRO A 144 3.42 12.25 -3.24
N LYS A 145 3.92 12.50 -2.03
CA LYS A 145 4.99 11.69 -1.41
C LYS A 145 4.53 10.25 -1.13
N LEU A 146 3.30 10.08 -0.66
CA LEU A 146 2.70 8.77 -0.41
C LEU A 146 2.34 8.05 -1.71
N TRP A 147 1.89 8.77 -2.73
CA TRP A 147 1.59 8.20 -4.06
C TRP A 147 2.83 7.56 -4.70
N VAL A 148 4.00 8.20 -4.59
CA VAL A 148 5.27 7.61 -5.06
C VAL A 148 5.55 6.28 -4.36
N GLY A 149 5.40 6.24 -3.04
CA GLY A 149 5.57 5.00 -2.27
C GLY A 149 4.55 3.93 -2.62
N PHE A 150 3.27 4.31 -2.79
CA PHE A 150 2.20 3.41 -3.23
C PHE A 150 2.55 2.74 -4.55
N LEU A 151 2.97 3.53 -5.56
CA LEU A 151 3.34 3.01 -6.87
C LEU A 151 4.57 2.08 -6.83
N LYS A 152 5.56 2.40 -6.01
CA LYS A 152 6.70 1.50 -5.75
C LYS A 152 6.23 0.17 -5.15
N CYS A 153 5.35 0.23 -4.16
CA CYS A 153 4.82 -0.96 -3.48
C CYS A 153 3.98 -1.84 -4.43
N VAL A 154 3.05 -1.29 -5.21
CA VAL A 154 2.29 -2.11 -6.18
C VAL A 154 3.20 -2.71 -7.26
N SER A 155 4.27 -2.01 -7.65
CA SER A 155 5.22 -2.55 -8.63
C SER A 155 6.05 -3.73 -8.10
N GLN A 156 6.45 -3.69 -6.83
CA GLN A 156 7.27 -4.74 -6.22
C GLN A 156 6.46 -5.98 -5.84
N THR A 157 5.17 -5.84 -5.51
CA THR A 157 4.32 -6.96 -5.02
C THR A 157 3.48 -7.62 -6.11
N ARG A 158 3.84 -7.45 -7.39
CA ARG A 158 3.17 -8.18 -8.47
C ARG A 158 3.31 -9.70 -8.30
N PRO A 159 2.29 -10.50 -8.66
CA PRO A 159 1.00 -10.08 -9.22
C PRO A 159 -0.07 -9.70 -8.18
N HIS A 160 0.19 -9.87 -6.88
CA HIS A 160 -0.76 -9.63 -5.78
C HIS A 160 -1.38 -8.22 -5.79
N SER A 161 -0.68 -7.24 -6.35
CA SER A 161 -1.14 -5.85 -6.46
C SER A 161 -2.11 -5.57 -7.61
N PHE A 162 -2.32 -6.50 -8.54
CA PHE A 162 -3.19 -6.25 -9.70
C PHE A 162 -4.64 -5.94 -9.31
N PRO A 163 -5.30 -6.67 -8.38
CA PRO A 163 -6.62 -6.29 -7.88
C PRO A 163 -6.66 -4.87 -7.30
N VAL A 164 -5.59 -4.43 -6.65
CA VAL A 164 -5.50 -3.07 -6.09
C VAL A 164 -5.42 -2.03 -7.21
N LEU A 165 -4.60 -2.26 -8.23
CA LEU A 165 -4.49 -1.37 -9.39
C LEU A 165 -5.82 -1.22 -10.13
N LEU A 166 -6.59 -2.31 -10.28
CA LEU A 166 -7.89 -2.27 -10.95
C LEU A 166 -8.98 -1.51 -10.16
N LYS A 167 -8.74 -1.20 -8.87
CA LYS A 167 -9.63 -0.34 -8.07
C LYS A 167 -9.36 1.16 -8.27
N LEU A 168 -8.25 1.54 -8.89
CA LEU A 168 -7.96 2.94 -9.18
C LEU A 168 -8.97 3.49 -10.20
N PRO A 169 -9.39 4.76 -10.08
CA PRO A 169 -10.15 5.40 -11.14
C PRO A 169 -9.31 5.50 -12.44
N PRO A 170 -9.95 5.55 -13.62
CA PRO A 170 -9.23 5.47 -14.90
C PRO A 170 -8.06 6.46 -15.06
N PRO A 171 -8.18 7.76 -14.71
CA PRO A 171 -7.05 8.70 -14.83
C PRO A 171 -5.86 8.34 -13.94
N GLN A 172 -6.12 7.82 -12.74
CA GLN A 172 -5.09 7.41 -11.79
C GLN A 172 -4.43 6.09 -12.21
N LEU A 173 -5.20 5.16 -12.77
CA LEU A 173 -4.65 3.94 -13.36
C LEU A 173 -3.73 4.28 -14.53
N GLU A 174 -4.17 5.14 -15.45
CA GLU A 174 -3.35 5.58 -16.58
C GLU A 174 -2.06 6.27 -16.10
N SER A 175 -2.17 7.18 -15.13
CA SER A 175 -1.00 7.83 -14.51
C SER A 175 -0.03 6.82 -13.89
N ALA A 176 -0.54 5.80 -13.20
CA ALA A 176 0.26 4.73 -12.62
C ALA A 176 1.02 3.94 -13.71
N LEU A 177 0.33 3.57 -14.79
CA LEU A 177 0.90 2.82 -15.91
C LEU A 177 1.91 3.64 -16.72
N ASN A 178 1.72 4.95 -16.85
CA ASN A 178 2.69 5.83 -17.50
C ASN A 178 3.99 5.93 -16.69
N LYS A 179 3.88 5.96 -15.36
CA LYS A 179 5.06 6.02 -14.47
C LYS A 179 5.77 4.68 -14.34
N TYR A 180 5.04 3.57 -14.39
CA TYR A 180 5.56 2.21 -14.31
C TYR A 180 5.05 1.39 -15.51
N ALA A 181 5.59 1.67 -16.70
CA ALA A 181 5.16 1.08 -17.97
C ALA A 181 5.24 -0.46 -17.98
N ASN A 182 6.17 -1.03 -17.20
CA ASN A 182 6.33 -2.48 -17.03
C ASN A 182 5.14 -3.17 -16.32
N LEU A 183 4.19 -2.41 -15.77
CA LEU A 183 2.95 -2.95 -15.20
C LEU A 183 1.89 -3.25 -16.27
N ARG A 184 1.91 -2.53 -17.39
CA ARG A 184 0.80 -2.50 -18.36
C ARG A 184 0.52 -3.86 -18.97
N GLY A 185 1.54 -4.51 -19.51
CA GLY A 185 1.40 -5.84 -20.12
C GLY A 185 0.87 -6.88 -19.13
N PRO A 186 1.57 -7.13 -18.00
CA PRO A 186 1.12 -8.10 -17.00
C PRO A 186 -0.28 -7.81 -16.43
N LEU A 187 -0.62 -6.53 -16.20
CA LEU A 187 -1.95 -6.16 -15.72
C LEU A 187 -3.04 -6.39 -16.78
N ALA A 188 -2.76 -6.11 -18.05
CA ALA A 188 -3.68 -6.40 -19.14
C ALA A 188 -3.91 -7.91 -19.29
N THR A 189 -2.86 -8.73 -19.22
CA THR A 189 -2.98 -10.20 -19.23
C THR A 189 -3.80 -10.72 -18.05
N TYR A 190 -3.64 -10.13 -16.86
CA TYR A 190 -4.46 -10.47 -15.70
C TYR A 190 -5.93 -10.08 -15.91
N ALA A 191 -6.19 -8.87 -16.40
CA ALA A 191 -7.54 -8.36 -16.64
C ALA A 191 -8.27 -9.05 -17.80
N SER A 192 -7.55 -9.66 -18.75
CA SER A 192 -8.13 -10.37 -19.90
C SER A 192 -8.66 -11.76 -19.56
N GLN A 193 -8.40 -12.27 -18.35
CA GLN A 193 -8.92 -13.57 -17.91
C GLN A 193 -10.46 -13.55 -17.96
N PRO A 194 -11.12 -14.58 -18.53
CA PRO A 194 -12.58 -14.55 -18.77
C PRO A 194 -13.44 -14.29 -17.53
N SER A 195 -13.02 -14.83 -16.37
CA SER A 195 -13.70 -14.64 -15.08
C SER A 195 -13.63 -13.21 -14.56
N LEU A 196 -12.56 -12.47 -14.90
CA LEU A 196 -12.31 -11.11 -14.42
C LEU A 196 -12.83 -10.08 -15.41
N LYS A 197 -12.58 -10.26 -16.72
CA LYS A 197 -12.89 -9.30 -17.79
C LYS A 197 -14.35 -8.84 -17.76
N SER A 198 -15.28 -9.73 -17.44
CA SER A 198 -16.72 -9.42 -17.35
C SER A 198 -17.10 -8.51 -16.18
N SER A 199 -16.29 -8.49 -15.12
CA SER A 199 -16.52 -7.67 -13.90
C SER A 199 -15.79 -6.33 -13.92
N ILE A 200 -14.83 -6.14 -14.83
CA ILE A 200 -14.02 -4.92 -14.92
C ILE A 200 -14.78 -3.84 -15.70
N PRO A 201 -14.91 -2.59 -15.17
CA PRO A 201 -15.56 -1.50 -15.89
C PRO A 201 -14.92 -1.22 -17.26
N ARG A 202 -15.75 -0.91 -18.27
CA ARG A 202 -15.29 -0.64 -19.64
C ARG A 202 -14.25 0.48 -19.72
N SER A 203 -14.34 1.49 -18.85
CA SER A 203 -13.37 2.59 -18.76
C SER A 203 -11.98 2.10 -18.33
N ILE A 204 -11.89 1.13 -17.43
CA ILE A 204 -10.64 0.49 -17.02
C ILE A 204 -10.10 -0.39 -18.15
N LEU A 205 -10.96 -1.19 -18.80
CA LEU A 205 -10.57 -1.97 -19.98
C LEU A 205 -10.02 -1.08 -21.11
N ALA A 206 -10.58 0.11 -21.31
CA ALA A 206 -10.09 1.07 -22.30
C ALA A 206 -8.66 1.55 -21.96
N VAL A 207 -8.40 1.91 -20.71
CA VAL A 207 -7.04 2.28 -20.24
C VAL A 207 -6.04 1.14 -20.48
N LEU A 208 -6.47 -0.12 -20.38
CA LEU A 208 -5.64 -1.30 -20.65
C LEU A 208 -5.54 -1.69 -22.13
N GLY A 209 -6.32 -1.05 -23.02
CA GLY A 209 -6.36 -1.39 -24.45
C GLY A 209 -7.23 -2.61 -24.79
N LEU A 210 -8.10 -3.06 -23.87
CA LEU A 210 -8.91 -4.28 -23.99
C LEU A 210 -10.37 -4.03 -24.39
N ALA A 211 -10.79 -2.77 -24.57
CA ALA A 211 -12.21 -2.41 -24.77
C ALA A 211 -12.79 -2.81 -26.15
N ASN A 212 -11.96 -3.16 -27.14
CA ASN A 212 -12.40 -3.39 -28.52
C ASN A 212 -12.30 -4.85 -29.00
N GLU A 213 -11.80 -5.78 -28.18
CA GLU A 213 -11.68 -7.19 -28.60
C GLU A 213 -13.04 -7.87 -28.86
N SER A 214 -14.13 -7.37 -28.26
CA SER A 214 -15.48 -7.91 -28.45
C SER A 214 -16.03 -7.71 -29.87
N HIS A 215 -15.55 -6.71 -30.62
CA HIS A 215 -16.08 -6.41 -31.97
C HIS A 215 -15.43 -7.27 -33.08
N MET A 216 -14.21 -7.81 -32.88
CA MET A 216 -13.57 -8.65 -33.90
C MET A 216 -14.13 -10.08 -33.96
N GLN A 217 -14.66 -10.62 -32.85
CA GLN A 217 -15.32 -11.93 -32.86
C GLN A 217 -16.70 -11.90 -33.53
N GLN A 218 -17.39 -10.76 -33.52
CA GLN A 218 -18.71 -10.63 -34.15
C GLN A 218 -18.62 -10.50 -35.68
N LEU A 219 -17.61 -9.79 -36.19
CA LEU A 219 -17.36 -9.67 -37.65
C LEU A 219 -17.01 -11.00 -38.32
N HIS A 220 -16.41 -11.95 -37.58
CA HIS A 220 -16.04 -13.26 -38.14
C HIS A 220 -17.20 -14.26 -38.23
N ILE A 221 -18.29 -14.05 -37.47
CA ILE A 221 -19.49 -14.91 -37.49
C ILE A 221 -20.47 -14.45 -38.58
N SER A 222 -20.52 -13.14 -38.88
CA SER A 222 -21.40 -12.58 -39.93
C SER A 222 -20.98 -12.94 -41.36
N SER A 223 -19.76 -13.45 -41.58
CA SER A 223 -19.21 -13.76 -42.92
C SER A 223 -19.48 -15.20 -43.40
N LEU A 224 -20.17 -16.04 -42.63
CA LEU A 224 -20.27 -17.49 -42.90
C LEU A 224 -21.68 -18.03 -43.20
N ASN A 225 -22.69 -17.19 -43.45
CA ASN A 225 -23.99 -17.66 -43.93
C ASN A 225 -24.08 -17.61 -45.47
N PRO A 226 -24.12 -18.76 -46.18
CA PRO A 226 -24.61 -18.79 -47.54
C PRO A 226 -26.13 -18.68 -47.51
N SER A 227 -26.67 -17.71 -48.23
CA SER A 227 -28.09 -17.52 -48.45
C SER A 227 -28.61 -18.52 -49.49
N ASP A 228 -29.19 -19.63 -49.04
CA ASP A 228 -30.07 -20.46 -49.88
C ASP A 228 -31.51 -19.95 -49.77
N THR A 229 -31.91 -19.16 -50.75
CA THR A 229 -33.31 -18.78 -50.99
C THR A 229 -34.03 -19.95 -51.67
N GLY A 230 -34.91 -20.60 -50.92
CA GLY A 230 -35.93 -21.47 -51.48
C GLY A 230 -37.10 -20.66 -52.07
N SER A 231 -37.64 -21.14 -53.19
CA SER A 231 -38.95 -20.74 -53.68
C SER A 231 -39.72 -22.00 -54.11
N SER A 232 -40.85 -22.19 -53.43
CA SER A 232 -41.87 -23.23 -53.59
C SER A 232 -42.76 -22.92 -54.79
N GLU A 233 -43.32 -23.92 -55.48
CA GLU A 233 -44.77 -23.95 -55.77
C GLU A 233 -45.26 -25.32 -56.31
N HIS A 234 -46.50 -25.64 -55.93
CA HIS A 234 -47.23 -26.89 -56.11
C HIS A 234 -47.97 -26.95 -57.47
N GLY A 235 -47.94 -28.12 -58.12
CA GLY A 235 -49.09 -28.85 -58.69
C GLY A 235 -49.91 -28.25 -59.85
N ALA A 236 -49.93 -28.97 -60.99
CA ALA A 236 -51.15 -29.39 -61.73
C ALA A 236 -50.79 -30.20 -63.00
N THR A 237 -51.39 -31.39 -63.13
CA THR A 237 -51.55 -32.18 -64.38
C THR A 237 -52.60 -31.53 -65.30
N PRO A 238 -52.46 -31.60 -66.63
CA PRO A 238 -53.07 -32.67 -67.47
C PRO A 238 -52.10 -33.09 -68.62
N THR A 239 -52.22 -34.19 -69.37
CA THR A 239 -53.31 -35.04 -69.89
C THR A 239 -52.67 -36.39 -70.25
#